data_AF-T1XDT7-F1
#
_entry.id   AF-T1XDT7-F1
#
_cell.length_a   1.000
_cell.length_b   1.000
_cell.length_c   1.000
_cell.angle_alpha   90.00
_cell.angle_beta   90.00
_cell.angle_gamma   90.00
#
_symmetry.space_group_name_H-M   'P 1'
#
loop_
_entity.id
_entity.type
_entity.pdbx_description
1 polymer ?
#
loop_
_entity_poly.entity_id
_entity_poly.type
_entity_poly.pdbx_seq_one_letter_code
_entity_poly.pdbx_strand_id
1 'polypeptide(L)'
;MFPLRSSHLSGIFLAALLAAGAAATAAPVSATVENATTATACAEEDNVSMVLRGEGIRRMRIEALQPAYLDSVGSDTTAPDFSGCNFDGGAHPTDPAHKFKPRRVVLLDDAQWRIVGMTLPSFWRPQQVPVRVGARTDRGFHMLQIFRKEEGKALEALVLYPADGYWRIKPLPQARFGDGVYGSSFLLGPVEQGSRPVVDIASIRIVPKPLAIHLRFVGGGSAVAKVSEISRARTALDVTLSKPTANARPFAVLRSMYVAPDNADVSELRWQESAEAAEQVLPLPDVKTLSATQVRFGRSLPSKHNTSAPDIEFSGFDDKAPR
;
A
#
# COMPACT_ATOMS: atom_id res chain seq x y z
N MET A 1 37.74 -59.21 -70.21
CA MET A 1 38.03 -57.80 -70.56
C MET A 1 37.31 -56.91 -69.56
N PHE A 2 38.06 -56.10 -68.81
CA PHE A 2 37.61 -55.08 -67.84
C PHE A 2 36.71 -53.99 -68.50
N PRO A 3 35.95 -53.12 -67.78
CA PRO A 3 36.24 -52.63 -66.43
C PRO A 3 35.08 -52.45 -65.42
N LEU A 4 35.52 -52.18 -64.18
CA LEU A 4 34.79 -51.65 -63.03
C LEU A 4 33.98 -50.38 -63.35
N ARG A 5 32.89 -50.17 -62.59
CA ARG A 5 32.61 -48.86 -61.97
C ARG A 5 31.96 -49.04 -60.60
N SER A 6 32.72 -48.69 -59.59
CA SER A 6 32.32 -48.38 -58.22
C SER A 6 31.54 -47.06 -58.19
N SER A 7 30.51 -46.97 -57.36
CA SER A 7 29.94 -45.70 -56.91
C SER A 7 29.39 -45.88 -55.51
N HIS A 8 30.18 -45.46 -54.53
CA HIS A 8 29.76 -45.25 -53.15
C HIS A 8 28.77 -44.09 -53.10
N LEU A 9 27.61 -44.29 -52.48
CA LEU A 9 26.76 -43.20 -52.00
C LEU A 9 26.73 -43.26 -50.48
N SER A 10 27.62 -42.47 -49.89
CA SER A 10 27.59 -42.07 -48.49
C SER A 10 26.45 -41.10 -48.22
N GLY A 11 25.78 -41.29 -47.08
CA GLY A 11 25.37 -40.21 -46.18
C GLY A 11 24.04 -39.51 -46.49
N ILE A 12 23.09 -39.58 -45.58
CA ILE A 12 22.98 -38.70 -44.39
C ILE A 12 21.65 -39.09 -43.70
N PHE A 13 21.75 -39.72 -42.53
CA PHE A 13 20.61 -39.85 -41.61
C PHE A 13 20.47 -38.50 -40.90
N LEU A 14 19.48 -37.70 -41.30
CA LEU A 14 19.13 -36.47 -40.59
C LEU A 14 18.23 -36.83 -39.40
N ALA A 15 18.83 -37.09 -38.24
CA ALA A 15 18.10 -37.18 -36.98
C ALA A 15 17.66 -35.76 -36.58
N ALA A 16 16.40 -35.42 -36.88
CA ALA A 16 15.79 -34.19 -36.41
C ALA A 16 15.55 -34.30 -34.89
N LEU A 17 16.49 -33.80 -34.10
CA LEU A 17 16.28 -33.50 -32.68
C LEU A 17 15.24 -32.40 -32.56
N LEU A 18 14.00 -32.80 -32.28
CA LEU A 18 12.96 -31.94 -31.72
C LEU A 18 13.42 -31.48 -30.33
N ALA A 19 14.22 -30.42 -30.28
CA ALA A 19 14.43 -29.65 -29.07
C ALA A 19 13.11 -28.94 -28.74
N ALA A 20 12.25 -29.62 -27.98
CA ALA A 20 11.17 -28.98 -27.26
C ALA A 20 11.82 -28.02 -26.26
N GLY A 21 12.01 -26.77 -26.67
CA GLY A 21 12.38 -25.70 -25.77
C GLY A 21 11.27 -25.55 -24.76
N ALA A 22 11.47 -26.09 -23.56
CA ALA A 22 10.69 -25.69 -22.40
C ALA A 22 10.86 -24.17 -22.30
N ALA A 23 9.81 -23.41 -22.63
CA ALA A 23 9.77 -22.00 -22.37
C ALA A 23 9.96 -21.84 -20.86
N ALA A 24 11.16 -21.42 -20.44
CA ALA A 24 11.43 -21.08 -19.07
C ALA A 24 10.49 -19.92 -18.71
N THR A 25 9.37 -20.25 -18.07
CA THR A 25 8.48 -19.25 -17.49
C THR A 25 9.31 -18.55 -16.42
N ALA A 26 9.55 -17.24 -16.62
CA ALA A 26 10.25 -16.44 -15.63
C ALA A 26 9.58 -16.61 -14.26
N ALA A 27 10.41 -16.76 -13.21
CA ALA A 27 9.89 -16.88 -11.85
C ALA A 27 8.96 -15.70 -11.54
N PRO A 28 7.83 -15.93 -10.85
CA PRO A 28 6.91 -14.86 -10.53
C PRO A 28 7.62 -13.80 -9.68
N VAL A 29 7.37 -12.52 -10.01
CA VAL A 29 7.92 -11.41 -9.24
C VAL A 29 7.26 -11.42 -7.86
N SER A 30 8.07 -11.49 -6.81
CA SER A 30 7.61 -11.54 -5.42
C SER A 30 8.23 -10.41 -4.59
N ALA A 31 7.59 -10.11 -3.46
CA ALA A 31 8.14 -9.24 -2.44
C ALA A 31 8.55 -10.06 -1.21
N THR A 32 9.70 -9.73 -0.64
CA THR A 32 10.04 -10.13 0.73
C THR A 32 9.39 -9.17 1.69
N VAL A 33 8.72 -9.70 2.71
CA VAL A 33 8.08 -8.94 3.79
C VAL A 33 8.80 -9.23 5.09
N GLU A 34 9.43 -8.22 5.68
CA GLU A 34 10.16 -8.32 6.95
C GLU A 34 9.31 -7.72 8.08
N ASN A 35 9.18 -8.43 9.19
CA ASN A 35 8.50 -7.94 10.37
C ASN A 35 9.47 -7.17 11.28
N ALA A 36 9.30 -5.86 11.35
CA ALA A 36 10.02 -4.96 12.25
C ALA A 36 9.13 -4.41 13.36
N THR A 37 8.06 -5.14 13.71
CA THR A 37 7.14 -4.78 14.80
C THR A 37 7.85 -4.80 16.15
N THR A 38 7.58 -3.80 16.98
CA THR A 38 8.04 -3.73 18.36
C THR A 38 6.90 -3.99 19.33
N ALA A 39 7.18 -4.53 20.52
CA ALA A 39 6.13 -4.70 21.53
C ALA A 39 5.74 -3.35 22.15
N THR A 40 4.45 -3.16 22.41
CA THR A 40 3.90 -1.99 23.10
C THR A 40 2.67 -2.36 23.91
N ALA A 41 2.33 -1.51 24.89
CA ALA A 41 1.04 -1.55 25.59
C ALA A 41 0.07 -0.45 25.11
N CYS A 42 0.56 0.49 24.29
CA CYS A 42 -0.19 1.63 23.79
C CYS A 42 -0.89 1.30 22.47
N ALA A 43 -2.22 1.42 22.42
CA ALA A 43 -3.00 1.15 21.22
C ALA A 43 -2.80 2.23 20.13
N GLU A 44 -2.46 3.45 20.54
CA GLU A 44 -2.25 4.58 19.63
C GLU A 44 -0.82 4.68 19.08
N GLU A 45 0.06 3.75 19.50
CA GLU A 45 1.41 3.65 18.97
C GLU A 45 1.38 2.79 17.70
N ASP A 46 1.87 3.34 16.59
CA ASP A 46 2.10 2.57 15.37
C ASP A 46 3.34 1.65 15.55
N ASN A 47 3.24 0.62 16.38
CA ASN A 47 4.35 -0.28 16.68
C ASN A 47 4.58 -1.35 15.61
N VAL A 48 3.59 -1.59 14.74
CA VAL A 48 3.70 -2.55 13.62
C VAL A 48 4.43 -1.90 12.45
N SER A 49 5.41 -2.62 11.91
CA SER A 49 6.18 -2.17 10.74
C SER A 49 6.49 -3.38 9.86
N MET A 50 5.76 -3.52 8.75
CA MET A 50 5.99 -4.60 7.78
C MET A 50 6.68 -4.01 6.56
N VAL A 51 7.95 -4.38 6.36
CA VAL A 51 8.83 -3.77 5.36
C VAL A 51 8.82 -4.62 4.10
N LEU A 52 8.40 -4.05 2.97
CA LEU A 52 8.34 -4.76 1.69
C LEU A 52 9.55 -4.39 0.83
N ARG A 53 10.28 -5.42 0.40
CA ARG A 53 11.46 -5.34 -0.48
C ARG A 53 11.29 -6.26 -1.67
N GLY A 54 11.93 -5.95 -2.78
CA GLY A 54 11.94 -6.81 -3.96
C GLY A 54 12.78 -6.18 -5.06
N GLU A 55 13.26 -7.01 -5.98
CA GLU A 55 14.04 -6.57 -7.15
C GLU A 55 13.14 -6.51 -8.38
N GLY A 56 13.30 -5.48 -9.21
CA GLY A 56 12.64 -5.41 -10.51
C GLY A 56 11.16 -5.01 -10.48
N ILE A 57 10.50 -4.94 -9.31
CA ILE A 57 9.08 -4.60 -9.20
C ILE A 57 8.83 -3.21 -9.79
N ARG A 58 7.85 -3.13 -10.67
CA ARG A 58 7.36 -1.89 -11.29
C ARG A 58 5.89 -1.68 -11.08
N ARG A 59 5.11 -2.74 -10.92
CA ARG A 59 3.67 -2.64 -10.73
C ARG A 59 3.25 -3.51 -9.56
N MET A 60 2.17 -3.08 -8.94
CA MET A 60 1.52 -3.77 -7.83
C MET A 60 0.11 -3.24 -7.70
N ARG A 61 -0.72 -3.98 -6.98
CA ARG A 61 -2.04 -3.55 -6.52
C ARG A 61 -2.01 -3.43 -5.00
N ILE A 62 -2.63 -2.39 -4.48
CA ILE A 62 -2.81 -2.16 -3.04
C ILE A 62 -4.30 -2.00 -2.79
N GLU A 63 -4.87 -2.83 -1.90
CA GLU A 63 -6.30 -2.83 -1.60
C GLU A 63 -6.55 -2.66 -0.12
N ALA A 64 -7.59 -1.89 0.21
CA ALA A 64 -8.25 -1.88 1.50
C ALA A 64 -9.51 -2.74 1.38
N LEU A 65 -9.64 -3.78 2.20
CA LEU A 65 -10.73 -4.74 2.18
C LEU A 65 -11.50 -4.65 3.49
N GLN A 66 -12.82 -4.90 3.45
CA GLN A 66 -13.58 -5.07 4.70
C GLN A 66 -13.02 -6.28 5.48
N PRO A 67 -12.91 -6.22 6.82
CA PRO A 67 -12.49 -7.37 7.61
C PRO A 67 -13.54 -8.49 7.51
N ALA A 68 -13.09 -9.74 7.51
CA ALA A 68 -13.97 -10.89 7.27
C ALA A 68 -15.10 -11.04 8.30
N TYR A 69 -14.93 -10.52 9.52
CA TYR A 69 -15.90 -10.56 10.60
C TYR A 69 -16.88 -9.38 10.60
N LEU A 70 -16.77 -8.42 9.68
CA LEU A 70 -17.50 -7.15 9.75
C LEU A 70 -19.03 -7.31 9.86
N ASP A 71 -19.58 -8.36 9.24
CA ASP A 71 -21.03 -8.62 9.27
C ASP A 71 -21.53 -9.11 10.63
N SER A 72 -20.64 -9.66 11.48
CA SER A 72 -20.97 -9.98 12.87
C SER A 72 -20.88 -8.78 13.83
N VAL A 73 -20.39 -7.62 13.35
CA VAL A 73 -20.21 -6.41 14.15
C VAL A 73 -21.48 -5.56 14.09
N GLY A 74 -22.11 -5.38 15.25
CA GLY A 74 -23.31 -4.55 15.38
C GLY A 74 -23.03 -3.04 15.41
N SER A 75 -21.94 -2.63 16.07
CA SER A 75 -21.51 -1.24 16.22
C SER A 75 -20.00 -1.11 16.09
N ASP A 76 -19.53 -0.01 15.54
CA ASP A 76 -18.10 0.27 15.40
C ASP A 76 -17.53 0.88 16.69
N THR A 77 -16.34 0.44 17.09
CA THR A 77 -15.53 1.14 18.10
C THR A 77 -14.46 1.94 17.37
N THR A 78 -14.44 3.25 17.61
CA THR A 78 -13.57 4.20 16.87
C THR A 78 -12.98 5.27 17.78
N ALA A 79 -13.26 5.21 19.09
CA ALA A 79 -12.73 6.17 20.04
C ALA A 79 -11.26 5.87 20.29
N PRO A 80 -10.40 6.90 20.35
CA PRO A 80 -8.99 6.67 20.60
C PRO A 80 -8.77 6.07 22.00
N ASP A 81 -7.78 5.18 22.11
CA ASP A 81 -7.43 4.47 23.36
C ASP A 81 -5.98 4.77 23.77
N PHE A 82 -5.82 5.82 24.58
CA PHE A 82 -4.52 6.20 25.12
C PHE A 82 -4.08 5.37 26.33
N SER A 83 -4.78 4.29 26.67
CA SER A 83 -4.37 3.40 27.75
C SER A 83 -2.98 2.81 27.46
N GLY A 84 -2.05 2.94 28.40
CA GLY A 84 -0.68 2.46 28.23
C GLY A 84 0.20 3.35 27.34
N CYS A 85 -0.31 4.47 26.85
CA CYS A 85 0.45 5.47 26.09
C CYS A 85 1.12 6.49 27.00
N ASN A 86 2.23 7.08 26.55
CA ASN A 86 2.88 8.22 27.20
C ASN A 86 2.44 9.58 26.59
N PHE A 87 1.34 9.58 25.83
CA PHE A 87 0.71 10.73 25.19
C PHE A 87 -0.82 10.59 25.17
N ASP A 88 -1.53 11.69 24.90
CA ASP A 88 -2.97 11.84 25.10
C ASP A 88 -3.70 12.40 23.86
N GLY A 89 -3.21 12.06 22.66
CA GLY A 89 -3.76 12.52 21.38
C GLY A 89 -3.20 13.84 20.88
N GLY A 90 -2.28 14.44 21.66
CA GLY A 90 -1.43 15.54 21.21
C GLY A 90 -0.31 15.11 20.26
N ALA A 91 0.76 15.90 20.23
CA ALA A 91 1.97 15.50 19.51
C ALA A 91 2.64 14.34 20.25
N HIS A 92 3.10 13.33 19.50
CA HIS A 92 3.90 12.27 20.07
C HIS A 92 5.17 12.87 20.73
N PRO A 93 5.53 12.50 21.97
CA PRO A 93 6.54 13.22 22.76
C PRO A 93 7.95 13.17 22.16
N THR A 94 8.22 12.20 21.28
CA THR A 94 9.50 12.07 20.57
C THR A 94 9.51 12.76 19.20
N ASP A 95 8.35 13.18 18.70
CA ASP A 95 8.25 13.83 17.40
C ASP A 95 8.56 15.33 17.53
N PRO A 96 9.34 15.91 16.60
CA PRO A 96 9.43 17.35 16.49
C PRO A 96 8.03 17.98 16.34
N ALA A 97 7.85 19.22 16.78
CA ALA A 97 6.57 19.91 16.66
C ALA A 97 6.74 21.24 15.92
N HIS A 98 6.60 21.21 14.60
CA HIS A 98 6.64 22.42 13.77
C HIS A 98 5.25 23.07 13.74
N LYS A 99 5.21 24.40 13.88
CA LYS A 99 3.96 25.18 13.91
C LYS A 99 3.58 25.71 12.54
N PHE A 100 2.28 25.69 12.24
CA PHE A 100 1.73 26.15 10.97
C PHE A 100 0.43 26.93 11.20
N LYS A 101 0.04 27.74 10.22
CA LYS A 101 -1.28 28.36 10.18
C LYS A 101 -2.31 27.32 9.72
N PRO A 102 -3.28 26.93 10.56
CA PRO A 102 -4.29 25.95 10.16
C PRO A 102 -5.09 26.46 8.97
N ARG A 103 -5.37 25.56 8.03
CA ARG A 103 -6.27 25.85 6.91
C ARG A 103 -6.87 24.58 6.35
N ARG A 104 -8.08 24.72 5.79
CA ARG A 104 -8.77 23.67 5.04
C ARG A 104 -9.23 24.26 3.72
N VAL A 105 -8.91 23.58 2.63
CA VAL A 105 -9.17 24.07 1.27
C VAL A 105 -9.81 22.96 0.44
N VAL A 106 -10.98 23.24 -0.12
CA VAL A 106 -11.58 22.39 -1.15
C VAL A 106 -10.83 22.63 -2.47
N LEU A 107 -10.06 21.63 -2.89
CA LEU A 107 -9.22 21.69 -4.08
C LEU A 107 -9.99 21.31 -5.35
N LEU A 108 -10.96 20.40 -5.20
CA LEU A 108 -11.89 19.96 -6.22
C LEU A 108 -13.22 19.56 -5.56
N ASP A 109 -14.32 19.89 -6.20
CA ASP A 109 -15.65 19.43 -5.82
C ASP A 109 -16.50 19.23 -7.08
N ASP A 110 -16.53 18.02 -7.63
CA ASP A 110 -17.29 17.68 -8.84
C ASP A 110 -18.41 16.67 -8.53
N ALA A 111 -19.04 16.11 -9.55
CA ALA A 111 -20.15 15.16 -9.36
C ALA A 111 -19.72 13.84 -8.69
N GLN A 112 -18.45 13.43 -8.83
CA GLN A 112 -17.95 12.13 -8.38
C GLN A 112 -17.04 12.24 -7.16
N TRP A 113 -16.29 13.32 -7.05
CA TRP A 113 -15.17 13.47 -6.12
C TRP A 113 -15.24 14.80 -5.39
N ARG A 114 -14.84 14.76 -4.12
CA ARG A 114 -14.39 15.94 -3.38
C ARG A 114 -12.97 15.70 -2.91
N ILE A 115 -12.08 16.67 -3.13
CA ILE A 115 -10.68 16.62 -2.70
C ILE A 115 -10.40 17.81 -1.81
N VAL A 116 -9.93 17.55 -0.58
CA VAL A 116 -9.67 18.56 0.42
C VAL A 116 -8.21 18.50 0.85
N GLY A 117 -7.56 19.66 0.85
CA GLY A 117 -6.25 19.83 1.46
C GLY A 117 -6.39 20.44 2.86
N MET A 118 -5.71 19.85 3.84
CA MET A 118 -5.68 20.34 5.23
C MET A 118 -4.26 20.60 5.70
N THR A 119 -4.07 21.72 6.40
CA THR A 119 -2.88 22.05 7.18
C THR A 119 -3.29 22.09 8.64
N LEU A 120 -2.68 21.24 9.46
CA LEU A 120 -2.85 21.18 10.91
C LEU A 120 -2.03 22.29 11.61
N PRO A 121 -2.41 22.72 12.83
CA PRO A 121 -1.64 23.69 13.61
C PRO A 121 -0.21 23.25 13.94
N SER A 122 0.01 21.94 14.04
CA SER A 122 1.30 21.33 14.33
C SER A 122 1.49 20.11 13.44
N PHE A 123 2.73 19.88 12.98
CA PHE A 123 3.12 18.65 12.28
C PHE A 123 4.58 18.34 12.54
N TRP A 124 4.95 17.07 12.45
CA TRP A 124 6.29 16.61 12.82
C TRP A 124 7.37 16.88 11.78
N ARG A 125 6.94 17.21 10.55
CA ARG A 125 7.81 17.55 9.43
C ARG A 125 7.54 18.98 8.93
N PRO A 126 8.57 19.77 8.61
CA PRO A 126 8.41 21.13 8.09
C PRO A 126 8.09 21.20 6.58
N GLN A 127 8.18 20.08 5.86
CA GLN A 127 8.09 20.02 4.40
C GLN A 127 6.72 20.52 3.89
N GLN A 128 6.76 21.43 2.92
CA GLN A 128 5.57 21.96 2.24
C GLN A 128 5.52 21.50 0.79
N VAL A 129 5.04 20.27 0.58
CA VAL A 129 5.02 19.66 -0.75
C VAL A 129 4.05 20.40 -1.69
N PRO A 130 4.49 20.77 -2.91
CA PRO A 130 3.60 21.29 -3.95
C PRO A 130 2.55 20.26 -4.39
N VAL A 131 1.30 20.69 -4.48
CA VAL A 131 0.15 19.88 -4.88
C VAL A 131 -0.58 20.56 -6.04
N ARG A 132 -0.84 19.79 -7.09
CA ARG A 132 -1.71 20.20 -8.19
C ARG A 132 -2.92 19.28 -8.29
N VAL A 133 -4.13 19.84 -8.29
CA VAL A 133 -5.39 19.11 -8.51
C VAL A 133 -6.08 19.73 -9.71
N GLY A 134 -6.11 19.02 -10.84
CA GLY A 134 -6.58 19.59 -12.11
C GLY A 134 -5.82 20.87 -12.50
N ALA A 135 -6.53 22.00 -12.55
CA ALA A 135 -5.95 23.31 -12.86
C ALA A 135 -5.42 24.07 -11.62
N ARG A 136 -5.79 23.64 -10.40
CA ARG A 136 -5.41 24.33 -9.16
C ARG A 136 -4.05 23.85 -8.66
N THR A 137 -3.19 24.78 -8.27
CA THR A 137 -1.92 24.51 -7.59
C THR A 137 -1.89 25.19 -6.23
N ASP A 138 -1.40 24.48 -5.22
CA ASP A 138 -1.26 24.93 -3.83
C ASP A 138 -0.14 24.10 -3.16
N ARG A 139 0.20 24.32 -1.88
CA ARG A 139 1.28 23.61 -1.17
C ARG A 139 1.14 23.66 0.35
N GLY A 140 1.84 22.79 1.07
CA GLY A 140 1.87 22.86 2.54
C GLY A 140 0.63 22.26 3.19
N PHE A 141 0.06 21.23 2.57
CA PHE A 141 -0.95 20.38 3.19
C PHE A 141 -0.26 19.25 3.96
N HIS A 142 -0.75 18.96 5.15
CA HIS A 142 -0.39 17.78 5.92
C HIS A 142 -1.28 16.59 5.56
N MET A 143 -2.49 16.84 5.06
CA MET A 143 -3.41 15.81 4.59
C MET A 143 -4.05 16.24 3.26
N LEU A 144 -4.13 15.29 2.33
CA LEU A 144 -4.95 15.36 1.13
C LEU A 144 -6.00 14.27 1.25
N GLN A 145 -7.24 14.66 1.55
CA GLN A 145 -8.37 13.77 1.70
C GLN A 145 -9.15 13.67 0.39
N ILE A 146 -9.48 12.45 -0.02
CA ILE A 146 -10.30 12.17 -1.20
C ILE A 146 -11.59 11.48 -0.74
N PHE A 147 -12.70 12.08 -1.16
CA PHE A 147 -14.05 11.62 -0.87
C PHE A 147 -14.74 11.17 -2.15
N ARG A 148 -15.38 10.01 -2.11
CA ARG A 148 -16.34 9.56 -3.11
C ARG A 148 -17.70 10.18 -2.83
N LYS A 149 -18.38 10.67 -3.85
CA LYS A 149 -19.78 11.11 -3.72
C LYS A 149 -20.74 9.98 -4.07
N GLU A 150 -21.62 9.66 -3.13
CA GLU A 150 -22.77 8.75 -3.31
C GLU A 150 -24.01 9.42 -2.72
N GLU A 151 -25.10 9.47 -3.50
CA GLU A 151 -26.40 9.98 -3.03
C GLU A 151 -26.31 11.38 -2.37
N GLY A 152 -25.44 12.25 -2.90
CA GLY A 152 -25.23 13.61 -2.38
C GLY A 152 -24.33 13.69 -1.14
N LYS A 153 -23.86 12.57 -0.57
CA LYS A 153 -22.93 12.50 0.57
C LYS A 153 -21.50 12.31 0.07
N ALA A 154 -20.56 13.02 0.68
CA ALA A 154 -19.12 12.83 0.43
C ALA A 154 -18.55 11.89 1.49
N LEU A 155 -18.18 10.67 1.08
CA LEU A 155 -17.67 9.61 1.94
C LEU A 155 -16.16 9.52 1.77
N GLU A 156 -15.40 9.68 2.85
CA GLU A 156 -13.94 9.66 2.80
C GLU A 156 -13.43 8.24 2.56
N ALA A 157 -12.49 8.07 1.63
CA ALA A 157 -11.95 6.76 1.29
C ALA A 157 -10.42 6.70 1.25
N LEU A 158 -9.75 7.86 1.15
CA LEU A 158 -8.30 7.93 1.00
C LEU A 158 -7.75 9.22 1.62
N VAL A 159 -6.65 9.10 2.37
CA VAL A 159 -5.81 10.21 2.80
C VAL A 159 -4.37 9.96 2.39
N LEU A 160 -3.74 10.95 1.77
CA LEU A 160 -2.29 11.02 1.58
C LEU A 160 -1.73 12.13 2.45
N TYR A 161 -0.65 11.85 3.18
CA TYR A 161 0.10 12.81 3.98
C TYR A 161 1.32 13.28 3.18
N PRO A 162 1.27 14.46 2.52
CA PRO A 162 2.32 14.85 1.58
C PRO A 162 3.70 14.98 2.21
N ALA A 163 3.76 15.45 3.45
CA ALA A 163 5.00 15.79 4.12
C ALA A 163 5.80 14.57 4.60
N ASP A 164 5.18 13.42 4.88
CA ASP A 164 5.88 12.20 5.32
C ASP A 164 5.62 10.97 4.44
N GLY A 165 4.66 11.02 3.53
CA GLY A 165 4.41 10.00 2.53
C GLY A 165 3.50 8.86 2.98
N TYR A 166 2.83 9.00 4.13
CA TYR A 166 1.84 8.04 4.59
C TYR A 166 0.58 8.07 3.71
N TRP A 167 -0.02 6.90 3.54
CA TRP A 167 -1.30 6.68 2.91
C TRP A 167 -2.21 5.96 3.88
N ARG A 168 -3.48 6.36 3.91
CA ARG A 168 -4.56 5.62 4.55
C ARG A 168 -5.67 5.44 3.54
N ILE A 169 -6.14 4.21 3.37
CA ILE A 169 -7.25 3.87 2.48
C ILE A 169 -8.25 3.01 3.24
N LYS A 170 -9.53 3.15 2.92
CA LYS A 170 -10.60 2.31 3.46
C LYS A 170 -11.70 2.09 2.43
N PRO A 171 -12.42 0.96 2.46
CA PRO A 171 -13.68 0.82 1.73
C PRO A 171 -14.68 1.87 2.21
N LEU A 172 -15.72 2.11 1.43
CA LEU A 172 -16.86 2.90 1.91
C LEU A 172 -17.53 2.17 3.09
N PRO A 173 -17.80 2.87 4.21
CA PRO A 173 -18.33 2.25 5.40
C PRO A 173 -19.73 1.69 5.14
N GLN A 174 -20.09 0.58 5.78
CA GLN A 174 -21.49 0.15 5.81
C GLN A 174 -22.33 1.22 6.53
N ALA A 175 -23.60 1.41 6.14
CA ALA A 175 -24.43 2.52 6.64
C ALA A 175 -24.55 2.56 8.18
N ARG A 176 -24.40 1.41 8.85
CA ARG A 176 -24.41 1.31 10.32
C ARG A 176 -23.16 1.82 11.04
N PHE A 177 -22.08 2.14 10.32
CA PHE A 177 -20.78 2.51 10.89
C PHE A 177 -20.36 3.97 10.67
N GLY A 178 -21.30 4.85 10.29
CA GLY A 178 -20.99 6.26 10.04
C GLY A 178 -19.94 6.41 8.93
N ASP A 179 -18.81 7.05 9.24
CA ASP A 179 -17.69 7.23 8.31
C ASP A 179 -16.69 6.06 8.30
N GLY A 180 -16.74 5.15 9.29
CA GLY A 180 -15.76 4.06 9.49
C GLY A 180 -14.34 4.55 9.80
N VAL A 181 -13.43 3.61 10.11
CA VAL A 181 -12.03 3.91 10.47
C VAL A 181 -11.02 3.43 9.42
N TYR A 182 -9.81 3.98 9.46
CA TYR A 182 -8.71 3.57 8.57
C TYR A 182 -7.85 2.43 9.14
N GLY A 183 -7.68 2.37 10.46
CA GLY A 183 -6.68 1.52 11.11
C GLY A 183 -5.28 1.74 10.55
N SER A 184 -4.80 0.82 9.73
CA SER A 184 -3.46 0.82 9.18
C SER A 184 -3.19 1.93 8.16
N SER A 185 -1.90 2.17 7.95
CA SER A 185 -1.37 3.04 6.92
C SER A 185 -0.26 2.34 6.15
N PHE A 186 0.13 2.89 5.01
CA PHE A 186 1.30 2.42 4.29
C PHE A 186 2.08 3.57 3.66
N LEU A 187 3.35 3.32 3.37
CA LEU A 187 4.20 4.17 2.54
C LEU A 187 4.46 3.48 1.22
N LEU A 188 4.60 4.27 0.15
CA LEU A 188 4.86 3.78 -1.21
C LEU A 188 5.89 4.65 -1.91
N GLY A 189 6.97 4.04 -2.37
CA GLY A 189 8.09 4.71 -3.03
C GLY A 189 9.43 4.33 -2.41
N PRO A 190 10.49 5.11 -2.62
CA PRO A 190 11.75 4.93 -1.93
C PRO A 190 11.56 5.25 -0.44
N VAL A 191 11.33 4.22 0.39
CA VAL A 191 11.07 4.43 1.83
C VAL A 191 12.41 4.55 2.56
N GLU A 192 12.54 5.62 3.34
CA GLU A 192 13.63 5.80 4.29
C GLU A 192 13.19 5.27 5.65
N GLN A 193 13.91 4.26 6.14
CA GLN A 193 13.63 3.64 7.44
C GLN A 193 14.12 4.53 8.58
N GLY A 194 13.39 4.48 9.68
CA GLY A 194 13.72 5.16 10.93
C GLY A 194 12.75 4.69 12.01
N SER A 195 12.71 5.38 13.16
CA SER A 195 11.64 5.17 14.15
C SER A 195 10.26 5.39 13.53
N ARG A 196 10.16 6.40 12.65
CA ARG A 196 9.01 6.66 11.80
C ARG A 196 9.50 6.69 10.35
N PRO A 197 9.15 5.70 9.51
CA PRO A 197 9.57 5.68 8.12
C PRO A 197 8.96 6.84 7.34
N VAL A 198 9.64 7.29 6.28
CA VAL A 198 9.17 8.37 5.42
C VAL A 198 9.35 8.05 3.94
N VAL A 199 8.53 8.69 3.11
CA VAL A 199 8.81 8.84 1.68
C VAL A 199 8.88 10.33 1.38
N ASP A 200 10.04 10.79 0.94
CA ASP A 200 10.24 12.19 0.56
C ASP A 200 9.63 12.49 -0.81
N ILE A 201 8.47 13.15 -0.80
CA ILE A 201 7.72 13.53 -1.99
C ILE A 201 8.11 14.95 -2.43
N ALA A 202 8.61 15.08 -3.65
CA ALA A 202 8.96 16.35 -4.27
C ALA A 202 7.74 17.12 -4.79
N SER A 203 6.74 16.41 -5.32
CA SER A 203 5.49 17.03 -5.81
C SER A 203 4.39 16.00 -5.99
N ILE A 204 3.14 16.45 -5.84
CA ILE A 204 1.94 15.64 -6.06
C ILE A 204 1.10 16.27 -7.17
N ARG A 205 0.64 15.44 -8.12
CA ARG A 205 -0.38 15.82 -9.10
C ARG A 205 -1.54 14.83 -9.04
N ILE A 206 -2.74 15.31 -8.75
CA ILE A 206 -3.97 14.54 -8.79
C ILE A 206 -4.73 14.87 -10.09
N VAL A 207 -4.92 13.85 -10.91
CA VAL A 207 -5.79 13.87 -12.09
C VAL A 207 -7.13 13.28 -11.64
N PRO A 208 -8.26 14.00 -11.75
CA PRO A 208 -9.54 13.49 -11.24
C PRO A 208 -10.27 12.54 -12.19
N LYS A 209 -9.93 12.53 -13.49
CA LYS A 209 -10.61 11.74 -14.53
C LYS A 209 -9.60 11.19 -15.55
N PRO A 210 -9.31 9.87 -15.54
CA PRO A 210 -9.57 8.95 -14.42
C PRO A 210 -8.83 9.40 -13.15
N LEU A 211 -9.31 9.00 -11.97
CA LEU A 211 -8.69 9.38 -10.70
C LEU A 211 -7.31 8.72 -10.56
N ALA A 212 -6.25 9.52 -10.61
CA ALA A 212 -4.87 9.06 -10.48
C ALA A 212 -4.03 10.08 -9.72
N ILE A 213 -3.20 9.58 -8.81
CA ILE A 213 -2.32 10.36 -7.96
C ILE A 213 -0.89 10.09 -8.41
N HIS A 214 -0.25 11.12 -8.97
CA HIS A 214 1.13 11.07 -9.42
C HIS A 214 2.02 11.66 -8.34
N LEU A 215 3.03 10.90 -7.94
CA LEU A 215 4.07 11.30 -7.00
C LEU A 215 5.39 11.46 -7.75
N ARG A 216 6.13 12.53 -7.49
CA ARG A 216 7.57 12.60 -7.79
C ARG A 216 8.33 12.55 -6.49
N PHE A 217 9.40 11.76 -6.43
CA PHE A 217 10.20 11.61 -5.23
C PHE A 217 11.42 12.53 -5.25
N VAL A 218 11.86 12.99 -4.09
CA VAL A 218 13.05 13.88 -3.95
C VAL A 218 14.31 13.18 -4.46
N GLY A 219 14.50 11.90 -4.11
CA GLY A 219 15.60 11.06 -4.61
C GLY A 219 15.49 10.66 -6.09
N GLY A 220 14.51 11.20 -6.81
CA GLY A 220 14.24 10.92 -8.21
C GLY A 220 13.34 9.70 -8.43
N GLY A 221 12.85 9.56 -9.67
CA GLY A 221 11.77 8.63 -9.96
C GLY A 221 10.40 9.19 -9.57
N SER A 222 9.38 8.37 -9.78
CA SER A 222 7.97 8.70 -9.62
C SER A 222 7.12 7.45 -9.51
N ALA A 223 5.96 7.59 -8.87
CA ALA A 223 4.91 6.59 -8.82
C ALA A 223 3.60 7.19 -9.34
N VAL A 224 2.74 6.34 -9.91
CA VAL A 224 1.36 6.67 -10.22
C VAL A 224 0.48 5.65 -9.53
N ALA A 225 -0.39 6.12 -8.62
CA ALA A 225 -1.44 5.33 -8.01
C ALA A 225 -2.77 5.67 -8.70
N LYS A 226 -3.25 4.78 -9.57
CA LYS A 226 -4.57 4.91 -10.19
C LYS A 226 -5.60 4.32 -9.25
N VAL A 227 -6.62 5.11 -8.90
CA VAL A 227 -7.74 4.62 -8.11
C VAL A 227 -8.66 3.84 -9.05
N SER A 228 -8.59 2.51 -8.96
CA SER A 228 -9.36 1.60 -9.81
C SER A 228 -10.77 1.36 -9.28
N GLU A 229 -10.93 1.42 -7.94
CA GLU A 229 -12.21 1.21 -7.27
C GLU A 229 -12.23 1.97 -5.94
N ILE A 230 -13.39 2.56 -5.63
CA ILE A 230 -13.82 2.93 -4.28
C ILE A 230 -15.27 2.45 -4.17
N SER A 231 -15.50 1.43 -3.36
CA SER A 231 -16.80 0.80 -3.15
C SER A 231 -16.95 0.39 -1.69
N ARG A 232 -18.13 -0.14 -1.33
CA ARG A 232 -18.36 -0.73 0.00
C ARG A 232 -17.56 -2.00 0.23
N ALA A 233 -17.16 -2.70 -0.84
CA ALA A 233 -16.37 -3.91 -0.74
C ALA A 233 -14.89 -3.59 -0.52
N ARG A 234 -14.36 -2.58 -1.24
CA ARG A 234 -12.94 -2.23 -1.21
C ARG A 234 -12.61 -0.85 -1.74
N THR A 235 -11.41 -0.38 -1.40
CA THR A 235 -10.73 0.69 -2.13
C THR A 235 -9.44 0.14 -2.71
N ALA A 236 -9.20 0.34 -4.00
CA ALA A 236 -8.10 -0.33 -4.71
C ALA A 236 -7.29 0.60 -5.59
N LEU A 237 -5.97 0.50 -5.44
CA LEU A 237 -4.96 1.28 -6.13
C LEU A 237 -4.14 0.38 -7.06
N ASP A 238 -4.13 0.69 -8.35
CA ASP A 238 -3.16 0.11 -9.28
C ASP A 238 -1.95 1.04 -9.34
N VAL A 239 -0.81 0.54 -8.89
CA VAL A 239 0.40 1.33 -8.72
C VAL A 239 1.39 1.01 -9.83
N THR A 240 2.04 2.05 -10.35
CA THR A 240 3.15 1.91 -11.29
C THR A 240 4.32 2.81 -10.90
N LEU A 241 5.51 2.22 -10.80
CA LEU A 241 6.77 2.89 -10.56
C LEU A 241 7.49 3.16 -11.88
N SER A 242 7.95 4.39 -12.06
CA SER A 242 8.74 4.78 -13.25
C SER A 242 10.11 4.09 -13.32
N LYS A 243 10.69 3.74 -12.17
CA LYS A 243 11.92 2.97 -12.04
C LYS A 243 11.60 1.64 -11.37
N PRO A 244 12.28 0.54 -11.73
CA PRO A 244 12.12 -0.71 -11.02
C PRO A 244 12.68 -0.57 -9.61
N THR A 245 12.14 -1.31 -8.66
CA THR A 245 12.77 -1.47 -7.35
C THR A 245 14.15 -2.11 -7.53
N ALA A 246 15.11 -1.69 -6.70
CA ALA A 246 16.50 -2.11 -6.86
C ALA A 246 17.26 -2.07 -5.53
N ASN A 247 18.31 -2.89 -5.45
CA ASN A 247 19.27 -2.94 -4.33
C ASN A 247 18.61 -3.26 -2.98
N ALA A 248 17.58 -4.11 -2.99
CA ALA A 248 16.78 -4.51 -1.85
C ALA A 248 16.26 -3.34 -1.01
N ARG A 249 16.16 -2.11 -1.56
CA ARG A 249 15.61 -0.97 -0.83
C ARG A 249 14.11 -1.18 -0.60
N PRO A 250 13.55 -0.76 0.56
CA PRO A 250 12.13 -0.89 0.77
C PRO A 250 11.38 -0.01 -0.24
N PHE A 251 10.39 -0.62 -0.90
CA PHE A 251 9.53 0.09 -1.85
C PHE A 251 8.16 0.42 -1.24
N ALA A 252 7.82 -0.26 -0.15
CA ALA A 252 6.64 0.00 0.64
C ALA A 252 6.87 -0.44 2.09
N VAL A 253 6.13 0.17 3.01
CA VAL A 253 6.07 -0.24 4.42
C VAL A 253 4.64 -0.11 4.88
N LEU A 254 4.08 -1.16 5.47
CA LEU A 254 2.83 -1.08 6.21
C LEU A 254 3.12 -0.66 7.66
N ARG A 255 2.34 0.27 8.17
CA ARG A 255 2.38 0.79 9.54
C ARG A 255 1.02 0.60 10.19
N SER A 256 1.00 0.09 11.41
CA SER A 256 -0.23 -0.24 12.13
C SER A 256 0.04 -0.33 13.62
N MET A 257 -0.99 -0.67 14.41
CA MET A 257 -0.87 -1.00 15.83
C MET A 257 -1.18 -2.47 16.14
N TYR A 258 -0.52 -3.02 17.15
CA TYR A 258 -0.75 -4.34 17.74
C TYR A 258 -0.36 -4.35 19.22
N VAL A 259 -1.34 -4.56 20.10
CA VAL A 259 -1.12 -4.83 21.53
C VAL A 259 -1.43 -6.30 21.86
N ALA A 260 -2.52 -6.82 21.30
CA ALA A 260 -2.98 -8.19 21.45
C ALA A 260 -3.85 -8.59 20.24
N PRO A 261 -4.17 -9.87 20.01
CA PRO A 261 -4.98 -10.29 18.86
C PRO A 261 -6.36 -9.61 18.76
N ASP A 262 -6.97 -9.25 19.89
CA ASP A 262 -8.25 -8.53 20.00
C ASP A 262 -8.07 -7.01 20.23
N ASN A 263 -6.83 -6.51 20.21
CA ASN A 263 -6.47 -5.11 20.34
C ASN A 263 -5.39 -4.75 19.32
N ALA A 264 -5.77 -4.81 18.05
CA ALA A 264 -4.88 -4.63 16.92
C ALA A 264 -5.63 -4.06 15.73
N ASP A 265 -4.91 -3.39 14.83
CA ASP A 265 -5.37 -3.10 13.47
C ASP A 265 -4.86 -4.16 12.48
N VAL A 266 -3.79 -4.86 12.84
CA VAL A 266 -3.28 -6.06 12.17
C VAL A 266 -2.88 -7.08 13.22
N SER A 267 -3.45 -8.29 13.19
CA SER A 267 -3.14 -9.37 14.14
C SER A 267 -2.52 -10.60 13.47
N GLU A 268 -2.64 -10.71 12.15
CA GLU A 268 -2.18 -11.85 11.37
C GLU A 268 -1.80 -11.42 9.95
N LEU A 269 -1.00 -12.26 9.30
CA LEU A 269 -0.71 -12.15 7.87
C LEU A 269 -1.25 -13.38 7.15
N ARG A 270 -1.84 -13.14 5.98
CA ARG A 270 -2.24 -14.17 5.02
C ARG A 270 -1.48 -13.95 3.73
N TRP A 271 -0.86 -14.97 3.16
CA TRP A 271 -0.06 -14.78 1.95
C TRP A 271 0.01 -16.03 1.07
N GLN A 272 0.43 -15.82 -0.17
CA GLN A 272 0.76 -16.85 -1.14
C GLN A 272 2.17 -16.61 -1.68
N GLU A 273 2.98 -17.66 -1.73
CA GLU A 273 4.37 -17.60 -2.26
C GLU A 273 4.40 -17.55 -3.81
N SER A 274 3.35 -18.03 -4.46
CA SER A 274 3.11 -17.98 -5.91
C SER A 274 1.61 -18.04 -6.19
N ALA A 275 1.19 -17.77 -7.43
CA ALA A 275 -0.23 -17.75 -7.79
C ALA A 275 -0.93 -19.12 -7.61
N GLU A 276 -0.18 -20.21 -7.68
CA GLU A 276 -0.67 -21.58 -7.50
C GLU A 276 -0.47 -22.13 -6.08
N ALA A 277 0.24 -21.39 -5.21
CA ALA A 277 0.49 -21.83 -3.84
C ALA A 277 -0.77 -21.71 -2.97
N ALA A 278 -0.91 -22.61 -1.99
CA ALA A 278 -1.94 -22.49 -0.97
C ALA A 278 -1.72 -21.23 -0.12
N GLU A 279 -2.82 -20.61 0.32
CA GLU A 279 -2.74 -19.51 1.28
C GLU A 279 -2.17 -20.01 2.61
N GLN A 280 -1.16 -19.31 3.11
CA GLN A 280 -0.60 -19.48 4.44
C GLN A 280 -1.12 -18.39 5.36
N VAL A 281 -1.29 -18.71 6.65
CA VAL A 281 -1.74 -17.76 7.67
C VAL A 281 -0.88 -17.92 8.92
N LEU A 282 -0.34 -16.82 9.43
CA LEU A 282 0.36 -16.81 10.72
C LEU A 282 -0.04 -15.58 11.56
N PRO A 283 -0.13 -15.72 12.88
CA PRO A 283 -0.21 -14.58 13.79
C PRO A 283 0.98 -13.63 13.58
N LEU A 284 0.74 -12.31 13.71
CA LEU A 284 1.76 -11.29 13.50
C LEU A 284 3.03 -11.53 14.33
N PRO A 285 2.99 -11.91 15.63
CA PRO A 285 4.20 -12.17 16.42
C PRO A 285 5.06 -13.32 15.91
N ASP A 286 4.47 -14.26 15.16
CA ASP A 286 5.16 -15.47 14.67
C ASP A 286 5.81 -15.23 13.30
N VAL A 287 5.45 -14.15 12.61
CA VAL A 287 6.05 -13.77 11.34
C VAL A 287 7.38 -13.06 11.60
N LYS A 288 8.48 -13.60 11.07
CA LYS A 288 9.79 -12.91 11.02
C LYS A 288 10.05 -12.31 9.64
N THR A 289 9.96 -13.16 8.63
CA THR A 289 10.13 -12.80 7.22
C THR A 289 9.35 -13.81 6.38
N LEU A 290 8.84 -13.38 5.24
CA LEU A 290 8.18 -14.23 4.24
C LEU A 290 8.44 -13.70 2.83
N SER A 291 8.28 -14.55 1.82
CA SER A 291 8.24 -14.16 0.41
C SER A 291 6.83 -14.37 -0.12
N ALA A 292 6.30 -13.39 -0.85
CA ALA A 292 4.92 -13.41 -1.29
C ALA A 292 4.72 -12.74 -2.65
N THR A 293 3.87 -13.35 -3.49
CA THR A 293 3.27 -12.69 -4.66
C THR A 293 2.00 -11.92 -4.28
N GLN A 294 1.41 -12.26 -3.13
CA GLN A 294 0.27 -11.59 -2.51
C GLN A 294 0.38 -11.72 -0.98
N VAL A 295 0.19 -10.62 -0.27
CA VAL A 295 0.18 -10.58 1.20
C VAL A 295 -0.93 -9.66 1.70
N ARG A 296 -1.74 -10.16 2.62
CA ARG A 296 -2.79 -9.43 3.33
C ARG A 296 -2.41 -9.30 4.79
N PHE A 297 -2.48 -8.07 5.28
CA PHE A 297 -2.30 -7.68 6.66
C PHE A 297 -3.69 -7.42 7.25
N GLY A 298 -4.11 -8.25 8.18
CA GLY A 298 -5.50 -8.22 8.60
C GLY A 298 -5.76 -8.91 9.92
N ARG A 299 -7.03 -9.25 10.15
CA ARG A 299 -7.53 -9.79 11.42
C ARG A 299 -8.62 -10.82 11.21
N SER A 300 -8.58 -11.91 11.98
CA SER A 300 -9.71 -12.83 12.12
C SER A 300 -10.65 -12.49 13.29
N LEU A 301 -10.18 -11.68 14.24
CA LEU A 301 -10.94 -11.29 15.43
C LEU A 301 -11.29 -9.79 15.41
N PRO A 302 -12.48 -9.40 15.89
CA PRO A 302 -12.82 -7.99 16.07
C PRO A 302 -11.85 -7.30 17.03
N SER A 303 -11.34 -6.14 16.62
CA SER A 303 -10.54 -5.28 17.49
C SER A 303 -11.42 -4.45 18.42
N LYS A 304 -11.02 -4.34 19.68
CA LYS A 304 -11.64 -3.45 20.67
C LYS A 304 -11.24 -1.99 20.50
N HIS A 305 -10.24 -1.68 19.68
CA HIS A 305 -9.81 -0.30 19.40
C HIS A 305 -10.49 0.28 18.15
N ASN A 306 -10.34 -0.41 17.01
CA ASN A 306 -10.80 0.04 15.68
C ASN A 306 -11.51 -1.11 14.97
N THR A 307 -12.78 -1.31 15.29
CA THR A 307 -13.49 -2.56 14.94
C THR A 307 -13.70 -2.71 13.44
N SER A 308 -14.03 -1.63 12.71
CA SER A 308 -14.25 -1.68 11.25
C SER A 308 -13.01 -1.46 10.39
N ALA A 309 -11.81 -1.34 10.99
CA ALA A 309 -10.61 -1.04 10.22
C ALA A 309 -10.38 -2.08 9.08
N PRO A 310 -9.98 -1.63 7.89
CA PRO A 310 -9.79 -2.52 6.76
C PRO A 310 -8.54 -3.38 6.92
N ASP A 311 -8.59 -4.56 6.30
CA ASP A 311 -7.39 -5.32 5.99
C ASP A 311 -6.70 -4.66 4.78
N ILE A 312 -5.37 -4.59 4.79
CA ILE A 312 -4.58 -4.06 3.67
C ILE A 312 -3.91 -5.20 2.93
N GLU A 313 -4.04 -5.24 1.61
CA GLU A 313 -3.43 -6.25 0.76
C GLU A 313 -2.48 -5.62 -0.26
N PHE A 314 -1.33 -6.25 -0.47
CA PHE A 314 -0.39 -5.99 -1.56
C PHE A 314 -0.33 -7.22 -2.45
N SER A 315 -0.56 -7.06 -3.75
CA SER A 315 -0.61 -8.17 -4.70
C SER A 315 -0.21 -7.74 -6.11
N GLY A 316 -0.19 -8.70 -7.04
CA GLY A 316 -0.02 -8.42 -8.47
C GLY A 316 1.32 -7.77 -8.81
N PHE A 317 2.40 -8.17 -8.12
CA PHE A 317 3.74 -7.68 -8.42
C PHE A 317 4.15 -8.08 -9.84
N ASP A 318 4.63 -7.11 -10.63
CA ASP A 318 5.23 -7.37 -11.94
C ASP A 318 6.40 -6.41 -12.24
N ASP A 319 7.25 -6.82 -13.19
CA ASP A 319 8.45 -6.09 -13.63
C ASP A 319 8.25 -5.33 -14.94
N LYS A 320 7.02 -5.27 -15.45
CA LYS A 320 6.73 -4.75 -16.79
C LYS A 320 6.82 -3.23 -16.79
N ALA A 321 7.62 -2.69 -17.71
CA ALA A 321 7.67 -1.25 -17.95
C ALA A 321 6.27 -0.69 -18.23
N PRO A 322 5.93 0.53 -17.77
CA PRO A 322 4.67 1.19 -18.13
C PRO A 322 4.51 1.19 -19.65
N ARG A 323 3.32 0.82 -20.15
CA ARG A 323 2.99 0.96 -21.58
C ARG A 323 2.72 2.43 -21.91
#